data_AF-A0AAW8VLG1-F1
#
_entry.id   AF-A0AAW8VLG1-F1
#
_cell.length_a   1.000
_cell.length_b   1.000
_cell.length_c   1.000
_cell.angle_alpha   90.00
_cell.angle_beta   90.00
_cell.angle_gamma   90.00
#
_symmetry.space_group_name_H-M   'P 1'
#
loop_
_entity.id
_entity.type
_entity.pdbx_description
1 polymer ?
#
loop_
_entity_poly.entity_id
_entity_poly.type
_entity_poly.pdbx_seq_one_letter_code
_entity_poly.pdbx_strand_id
1 'polypeptide(L)'
;MIERIKLYLLRAIRIVIKGELKVFVRVDSVLHGKLLLGKNIIVTGASSGIGYEIVKKCLLKSGNVLCVACTEGKLTAGFLRYQIYSL
;
A
#
# COMPACT_ATOMS: atom_id res chain seq x y z
N MET A 1 14.26 17.50 -23.73
CA MET A 1 12.79 17.44 -23.54
C MET A 1 12.10 16.52 -24.54
N ILE A 2 12.38 16.70 -25.84
CA ILE A 2 11.82 15.89 -26.95
C ILE A 2 12.13 14.39 -26.81
N GLU A 3 13.35 14.02 -26.42
CA GLU A 3 13.73 12.59 -26.25
C GLU A 3 12.92 11.87 -25.16
N ARG A 4 12.60 12.57 -24.07
CA ARG A 4 11.78 12.02 -22.99
C ARG A 4 10.36 11.76 -23.47
N ILE A 5 9.79 12.70 -24.23
CA ILE A 5 8.44 12.57 -24.82
C ILE A 5 8.39 11.37 -25.76
N LYS A 6 9.41 11.19 -26.61
CA LYS A 6 9.53 10.03 -27.51
C LYS A 6 9.58 8.70 -26.76
N LEU A 7 10.30 8.64 -25.65
CA LEU A 7 10.36 7.47 -24.76
C LEU A 7 8.99 7.12 -24.15
N TYR A 8 8.21 8.12 -23.71
CA TYR A 8 6.86 7.89 -23.19
C TYR A 8 5.90 7.36 -24.26
N LEU A 9 5.96 7.94 -25.46
CA LEU A 9 5.18 7.49 -26.62
C LEU A 9 5.48 6.03 -27.00
N LEU A 10 6.77 5.66 -27.08
CA LEU A 10 7.17 4.29 -27.38
C LEU A 10 6.71 3.28 -26.32
N ARG A 11 6.66 3.68 -25.04
CA ARG A 11 6.13 2.83 -23.96
C ARG A 11 4.62 2.65 -24.09
N ALA A 12 3.87 3.70 -24.40
CA ALA A 12 2.44 3.63 -24.62
C ALA A 12 2.11 2.70 -25.81
N ILE A 13 2.81 2.87 -26.94
CA ILE A 13 2.67 2.01 -28.12
C ILE A 13 2.96 0.54 -27.77
N ARG A 14 4.01 0.27 -26.97
CA ARG A 14 4.33 -1.09 -26.52
C ARG A 14 3.20 -1.73 -25.70
N ILE A 15 2.52 -0.96 -24.85
CA ILE A 15 1.38 -1.44 -24.04
C ILE A 15 0.18 -1.76 -24.93
N VAL A 16 -0.10 -0.91 -25.93
CA VAL A 16 -1.19 -1.12 -26.89
C VAL A 16 -0.93 -2.36 -27.77
N ILE A 17 0.29 -2.52 -28.29
CA ILE A 17 0.64 -3.65 -29.17
C ILE A 17 0.70 -4.98 -28.40
N LYS A 18 1.30 -5.01 -27.20
CA LYS A 18 1.38 -6.25 -26.41
C LYS A 18 0.03 -6.67 -25.81
N GLY A 19 -0.98 -5.81 -25.87
CA GLY A 19 -2.21 -5.99 -25.12
C GLY A 19 -1.98 -5.87 -23.61
N GLU A 20 -3.07 -5.74 -22.85
CA GLU A 20 -3.00 -5.82 -21.40
C GLU A 20 -2.40 -7.17 -21.00
N LEU A 21 -1.26 -7.14 -20.27
CA LEU A 21 -0.77 -8.32 -19.57
C LEU A 21 -1.87 -8.76 -18.62
N LYS A 22 -2.65 -9.77 -19.02
CA LYS A 22 -3.62 -10.43 -18.15
C LYS A 22 -2.84 -11.17 -17.08
N VAL A 23 -2.53 -10.46 -15.99
CA VAL A 23 -1.96 -11.06 -14.80
C VAL A 23 -3.11 -11.75 -14.07
N PHE A 24 -3.23 -13.05 -14.27
CA PHE A 24 -4.15 -13.88 -13.51
C PHE A 24 -3.57 -14.10 -12.12
N VAL A 25 -3.99 -13.26 -11.17
CA VAL A 25 -3.67 -13.49 -9.76
C VAL A 25 -4.72 -14.45 -9.23
N ARG A 26 -4.31 -15.67 -8.89
CA ARG A 26 -5.15 -16.59 -8.13
C ARG A 26 -5.19 -16.07 -6.70
N VAL A 27 -6.25 -15.33 -6.38
CA VAL A 27 -6.50 -14.88 -5.01
C VAL A 27 -7.11 -16.07 -4.27
N ASP A 28 -6.26 -16.94 -3.73
CA ASP A 28 -6.73 -17.96 -2.79
C ASP A 28 -7.31 -17.21 -1.58
N SER A 29 -8.63 -17.25 -1.48
CA SER A 29 -9.37 -16.50 -0.48
C SER A 29 -9.08 -17.06 0.91
N VAL A 30 -8.32 -16.26 1.66
CA VAL A 30 -8.50 -15.96 3.09
C VAL A 30 -8.35 -17.14 4.04
N LEU A 31 -7.20 -17.19 4.73
CA LEU A 31 -7.15 -17.81 6.06
C LEU A 31 -8.21 -17.13 6.94
N HIS A 32 -9.34 -17.82 7.15
CA HIS A 32 -10.40 -17.39 8.04
C HIS A 32 -9.92 -17.60 9.47
N GLY A 33 -9.32 -16.56 10.05
CA GLY A 33 -8.80 -16.60 11.41
C GLY A 33 -8.37 -15.24 11.94
N LYS A 34 -8.31 -15.13 13.27
CA LYS A 34 -7.79 -13.99 14.03
C LYS A 34 -6.25 -13.93 14.04
N LEU A 35 -5.60 -14.16 12.89
CA LEU A 35 -4.13 -14.28 12.77
C LEU A 35 -3.36 -13.06 13.31
N LEU A 36 -3.93 -11.87 13.12
CA LEU A 36 -3.29 -10.61 13.49
C LEU A 36 -3.73 -10.11 14.88
N LEU A 37 -4.66 -10.82 15.54
CA LEU A 37 -5.21 -10.40 16.83
C LEU A 37 -4.12 -10.45 17.89
N GLY A 38 -3.86 -9.31 18.53
CA GLY A 38 -2.83 -9.18 19.57
C GLY A 38 -1.39 -9.27 19.05
N LYS A 39 -1.17 -9.22 17.73
CA LYS A 39 0.18 -9.16 17.15
C LYS A 39 0.66 -7.70 17.08
N ASN A 40 1.95 -7.51 17.33
CA ASN A 40 2.65 -6.25 17.10
C ASN A 40 3.21 -6.25 15.67
N ILE A 41 2.84 -5.25 14.87
CA ILE A 41 3.11 -5.20 13.43
C ILE A 41 3.79 -3.86 13.14
N ILE A 42 4.86 -3.89 12.35
CA ILE A 42 5.53 -2.66 11.87
C ILE A 42 5.26 -2.54 10.38
N VAL A 43 4.77 -1.38 9.94
CA VAL A 43 4.53 -1.10 8.52
C VAL A 43 5.34 0.12 8.10
N THR A 44 6.26 -0.07 7.15
CA THR A 44 7.04 1.00 6.53
C THR A 44 6.31 1.56 5.31
N GLY A 45 6.56 2.83 4.96
CA GLY A 45 5.84 3.50 3.88
C GLY A 45 4.34 3.64 4.16
N ALA A 46 3.94 3.68 5.43
CA ALA A 46 2.54 3.62 5.85
C ALA A 46 1.71 4.88 5.49
N SER A 47 2.35 5.95 5.03
CA SER A 47 1.70 7.24 4.78
C SER A 47 0.81 7.27 3.54
N SER A 48 0.91 6.31 2.62
CA SER A 48 0.08 6.28 1.40
C SER A 48 0.06 4.91 0.71
N GLY A 49 -0.79 4.77 -0.32
CA GLY A 49 -0.82 3.64 -1.22
C GLY A 49 -1.04 2.30 -0.50
N ILE A 50 -0.22 1.30 -0.86
CA ILE A 50 -0.35 -0.07 -0.33
C ILE A 50 -0.07 -0.11 1.18
N GLY A 51 0.93 0.62 1.65
CA GLY A 51 1.28 0.66 3.08
C GLY A 51 0.11 1.14 3.94
N TYR A 52 -0.59 2.19 3.48
CA TYR A 52 -1.79 2.70 4.13
C TYR A 52 -2.91 1.66 4.23
N GLU A 53 -3.21 0.96 3.13
CA GLU A 53 -4.26 -0.07 3.09
C GLU A 53 -3.91 -1.30 3.94
N ILE A 54 -2.62 -1.66 4.03
CA ILE A 54 -2.15 -2.71 4.95
C ILE A 54 -2.44 -2.32 6.39
N VAL A 55 -2.04 -1.12 6.82
CA VAL A 55 -2.29 -0.64 8.19
C VAL A 55 -3.79 -0.70 8.53
N LYS A 56 -4.64 -0.20 7.63
CA LYS A 56 -6.09 -0.22 7.80
C LYS A 56 -6.63 -1.65 8.01
N LYS A 57 -6.16 -2.61 7.21
CA LYS A 57 -6.52 -4.03 7.38
C LYS A 57 -5.99 -4.64 8.67
N CYS A 58 -4.78 -4.28 9.09
CA CYS A 58 -4.17 -4.75 10.33
C CYS A 58 -4.94 -4.24 11.57
N LEU A 59 -5.32 -2.96 11.58
CA LEU A 59 -6.11 -2.35 12.64
C LEU A 59 -7.50 -2.97 12.75
N LEU A 60 -8.17 -3.22 11.62
CA LEU A 60 -9.48 -3.90 11.59
C LEU A 60 -9.43 -5.33 12.15
N LYS A 61 -8.26 -5.98 12.12
CA LYS A 61 -8.03 -7.33 12.64
C LYS A 61 -7.45 -7.35 14.07
N SER A 62 -7.52 -6.22 14.78
CA SER A 62 -7.04 -6.04 16.17
C SER A 62 -5.53 -6.30 16.34
N GLY A 63 -4.73 -5.97 15.32
CA GLY A 63 -3.28 -5.90 15.45
C GLY A 63 -2.86 -4.54 16.04
N ASN A 64 -1.82 -4.54 16.86
CA ASN A 64 -1.14 -3.32 17.28
C ASN A 64 -0.15 -2.93 16.19
N VAL A 65 -0.32 -1.76 15.58
CA VAL A 65 0.46 -1.37 14.39
C VAL A 65 1.31 -0.14 14.66
N LEU A 66 2.62 -0.27 14.48
CA LEU A 66 3.56 0.85 14.42
C LEU A 66 3.75 1.26 12.95
N CYS A 67 3.44 2.52 12.65
CA CYS A 67 3.52 3.06 11.30
C CYS A 67 4.79 3.89 11.13
N VAL A 68 5.57 3.61 10.09
CA VAL A 68 6.81 4.32 9.76
C VAL A 68 6.69 4.96 8.40
N ALA A 69 6.94 6.26 8.30
CA ALA A 69 7.04 6.98 7.03
C ALA A 69 7.96 8.20 7.15
N CYS A 70 8.40 8.72 6.00
CA CYS A 70 9.31 9.87 5.97
C CYS A 70 8.63 11.22 6.28
N THR A 71 7.30 11.28 6.26
CA THR A 71 6.55 12.54 6.44
C THR A 71 5.48 12.34 7.51
N GLU A 72 5.70 12.92 8.67
CA GLU A 72 4.80 12.83 9.83
C GLU A 72 3.40 13.39 9.51
N GLY A 73 3.33 14.56 8.87
CA GLY A 73 2.05 15.21 8.55
C GLY A 73 1.10 14.36 7.70
N LYS A 74 1.64 13.52 6.81
CA LYS A 74 0.82 12.58 6.03
C LYS A 74 0.35 11.39 6.86
N LEU A 75 1.19 10.95 7.81
CA LEU A 75 0.88 9.87 8.72
C LEU A 75 -0.25 10.31 9.67
N THR A 76 -0.11 11.47 10.30
CA THR A 76 -1.10 12.03 11.22
C THR A 76 -2.41 12.33 10.50
N ALA A 77 -2.37 13.01 9.34
CA ALA A 77 -3.59 13.29 8.58
C ALA A 77 -4.33 12.01 8.12
N GLY A 78 -3.60 10.98 7.68
CA GLY A 78 -4.19 9.74 7.18
C GLY A 78 -4.81 8.85 8.26
N PHE A 79 -4.31 8.95 9.50
CA PHE A 79 -4.74 8.12 10.62
C PHE A 79 -5.27 8.93 11.82
N LEU A 80 -5.75 10.16 11.61
CA LEU A 80 -6.37 11.04 12.63
C LEU A 80 -7.45 10.36 13.50
N ARG A 81 -8.07 9.28 12.99
CA ARG A 81 -9.10 8.49 13.68
C ARG A 81 -8.54 7.36 14.57
N TYR A 82 -7.25 7.09 14.48
CA TYR A 82 -6.56 6.05 15.24
C TYR A 82 -5.57 6.74 16.17
N GLN A 83 -5.45 6.28 17.42
CA GLN A 83 -4.43 6.80 18.34
C GLN A 83 -3.04 6.49 17.77
N ILE A 84 -2.44 7.46 17.08
CA ILE A 84 -1.04 7.41 16.68
C ILE A 84 -0.25 7.99 17.84
N TYR A 85 0.63 7.19 18.43
CA TYR A 85 1.66 7.70 19.32
C TYR A 85 2.92 7.93 18.48
N SER A 86 3.31 9.20 18.33
CA SER A 86 4.65 9.57 17.85
C SER A 86 5.62 9.40 19.01
N LEU A 87 6.69 8.63 18.80
CA LEU A 87 7.87 8.65 19.68
C LEU A 87 8.72 9.89 19.37
#